data_AF-A0A0F9DB55-F1
#
_entry.id   AF-A0A0F9DB55-F1
#
_cell.length_a   1.000
_cell.length_b   1.000
_cell.length_c   1.000
_cell.angle_alpha   90.00
_cell.angle_beta   90.00
_cell.angle_gamma   90.00
#
_symmetry.space_group_name_H-M   'P 1'
#
loop_
_entity.id
_entity.type
_entity.pdbx_description
1 polymer ?
#
loop_
_entity_poly.entity_id
_entity_poly.type
_entity_poly.pdbx_seq_one_letter_code
_entity_poly.pdbx_strand_id
1 'polypeptide(L)'
;MAKIKKGMCWHVWHNQLLSYCPDYDKRVRTIEATKPVHEIKPRLAWMQMVKGKWPDEVVRMAEAHGKACKVYDNKAWEVYDKACEAYNQAMADNKDAIEKLHAEECPNCTWDGKTLHFWQNL
;
A
#
# COMPACT_ATOMS: atom_id res chain seq x y z
N MET A 1 2.66 -21.12 17.22
CA MET A 1 2.38 -19.86 16.50
C MET A 1 2.21 -18.75 17.51
N ALA A 2 2.85 -17.59 17.32
CA ALA A 2 2.66 -16.44 18.21
C ALA A 2 1.20 -15.95 18.13
N LYS A 3 0.64 -15.51 19.26
CA LYS A 3 -0.73 -14.98 19.31
C LYS A 3 -0.79 -13.66 18.54
N ILE A 4 -1.59 -13.60 17.49
CA ILE A 4 -1.78 -12.37 16.69
C ILE A 4 -2.42 -11.29 17.58
N LYS A 5 -1.76 -10.13 17.66
CA LYS A 5 -2.28 -8.93 18.33
C LYS A 5 -3.31 -8.26 17.43
N LYS A 6 -4.57 -8.23 17.88
CA LYS A 6 -5.72 -7.70 17.12
C LYS A 6 -6.74 -7.04 18.06
N GLY A 7 -7.61 -6.19 17.51
CA GLY A 7 -8.64 -5.48 18.27
C GLY A 7 -8.83 -4.05 17.80
N MET A 8 -9.59 -3.26 18.57
CA MET A 8 -9.76 -1.82 18.30
C MET A 8 -8.43 -1.09 18.45
N CYS A 9 -8.14 -0.23 17.49
CA CYS A 9 -6.89 0.51 17.43
C CYS A 9 -7.13 1.93 16.92
N TRP A 10 -6.46 2.88 17.57
CA TRP A 10 -6.40 4.27 17.17
C TRP A 10 -5.60 4.40 15.88
N HIS A 11 -6.04 5.28 14.97
CA HIS A 11 -5.26 5.69 13.80
C HIS A 11 -4.66 4.56 12.95
N VAL A 12 -5.35 3.42 12.85
CA VAL A 12 -4.96 2.33 11.92
C VAL A 12 -4.84 2.88 10.50
N TRP A 13 -5.75 3.78 10.12
CA TRP A 13 -5.80 4.49 8.84
C TRP A 13 -5.64 6.00 9.09
N HIS A 14 -5.05 6.75 8.14
CA HIS A 14 -4.78 8.18 8.37
C HIS A 14 -6.05 9.05 8.49
N ASN A 15 -7.15 8.59 7.90
CA ASN A 15 -8.43 9.31 7.86
C ASN A 15 -9.46 8.76 8.84
N GLN A 16 -9.07 7.83 9.72
CA GLN A 16 -9.98 7.24 10.70
C GLN A 16 -9.37 7.36 12.09
N LEU A 17 -10.15 7.91 13.02
CA LEU A 17 -9.76 7.95 14.43
C LEU A 17 -9.64 6.54 15.00
N LEU A 18 -10.58 5.66 14.65
CA LEU A 18 -10.75 4.34 15.24
C LEU A 18 -11.07 3.31 14.16
N SER A 19 -10.42 2.16 14.21
CA SER A 19 -10.72 1.03 13.33
C SER A 19 -10.34 -0.30 13.98
N TYR A 20 -10.91 -1.40 13.50
CA TYR A 20 -10.48 -2.74 13.91
C TYR A 20 -9.18 -3.11 13.21
N CYS A 21 -8.15 -3.44 13.98
CA CYS A 21 -6.87 -3.92 13.47
C CYS A 21 -6.83 -5.46 13.56
N PRO A 22 -6.87 -6.20 12.43
CA PRO A 22 -6.89 -7.66 12.45
C PRO A 22 -5.51 -8.28 12.74
N ASP A 23 -4.43 -7.53 12.50
CA ASP A 23 -3.04 -7.92 12.73
C ASP A 23 -2.18 -6.65 12.89
N TYR A 24 -1.90 -6.31 14.15
CA TYR A 24 -1.17 -5.10 14.53
C TYR A 24 0.27 -5.11 13.98
N ASP A 25 0.95 -6.24 14.11
CA ASP A 25 2.36 -6.34 13.73
C ASP A 25 2.51 -6.31 12.20
N LYS A 26 1.58 -6.94 11.46
CA LYS A 26 1.52 -6.78 10.00
C LYS A 26 1.31 -5.32 9.63
N ARG A 27 0.42 -4.59 10.33
CA ARG A 27 0.19 -3.18 10.04
C ARG A 27 1.42 -2.32 10.31
N VAL A 28 2.15 -2.56 11.40
CA VAL A 28 3.44 -1.89 11.68
C VAL A 28 4.40 -2.09 10.50
N ARG A 29 4.62 -3.35 10.08
CA ARG A 29 5.51 -3.66 8.94
C ARG A 29 5.06 -2.99 7.65
N THR A 30 3.76 -2.94 7.38
CA THR A 30 3.23 -2.21 6.21
C THR A 30 3.50 -0.72 6.30
N ILE A 31 3.33 -0.10 7.47
CA ILE A 31 3.64 1.33 7.64
C ILE A 31 5.12 1.59 7.35
N GLU A 32 6.01 0.76 7.89
CA GLU A 32 7.45 0.88 7.69
C GLU A 32 7.87 0.67 6.21
N ALA A 33 7.22 -0.27 5.51
CA ALA A 33 7.58 -0.63 4.15
C ALA A 33 7.00 0.31 3.07
N THR A 34 5.80 0.88 3.29
CA THR A 34 5.04 1.51 2.20
C THR A 34 4.70 2.98 2.42
N LYS A 35 5.02 3.59 3.56
CA LYS A 35 4.66 5.00 3.83
C LYS A 35 5.85 5.93 3.59
N PRO A 36 5.60 7.19 3.19
CA PRO A 36 6.66 8.18 3.08
C PRO A 36 7.44 8.28 4.39
N VAL A 37 8.78 8.42 4.30
CA VAL A 37 9.69 8.38 5.47
C VAL A 37 9.24 9.35 6.58
N HIS A 38 8.80 10.55 6.22
CA HIS A 38 8.34 11.57 7.15
C HIS A 38 7.00 11.23 7.84
N GLU A 39 6.24 10.27 7.33
CA GLU A 39 4.98 9.81 7.91
C GLU A 39 5.14 8.59 8.84
N ILE A 40 6.22 7.82 8.74
CA ILE A 40 6.38 6.54 9.46
C ILE A 40 6.33 6.76 10.98
N LYS A 41 7.21 7.63 11.49
CA LYS A 41 7.31 7.92 12.93
C LYS A 41 5.99 8.41 13.55
N PRO A 42 5.30 9.44 13.01
CA PRO A 42 4.04 9.89 13.58
C PRO A 42 2.94 8.81 13.49
N ARG A 43 2.86 8.06 12.38
CA ARG A 43 1.88 6.97 12.24
C ARG A 43 2.08 5.89 13.29
N LEU A 44 3.31 5.45 13.53
CA LEU A 44 3.60 4.44 14.55
C LEU A 44 3.37 4.95 15.97
N ALA A 45 3.60 6.25 16.22
CA ALA A 45 3.34 6.86 17.52
C ALA A 45 1.83 6.94 17.84
N TRP A 46 1.01 7.27 16.85
CA TRP A 46 -0.45 7.41 17.00
C TRP A 46 -1.20 6.09 16.90
N MET A 47 -0.67 5.11 16.17
CA MET A 47 -1.28 3.79 16.06
C MET A 47 -1.11 3.03 17.38
N GLN A 48 -2.19 2.93 18.15
CA GLN A 48 -2.16 2.29 19.47
C GLN A 48 -3.40 1.43 19.69
N MET A 49 -3.23 0.28 20.33
CA MET A 49 -4.37 -0.53 20.76
C MET A 49 -5.16 0.23 21.82
N VAL A 50 -6.48 0.18 21.71
CA VAL A 50 -7.30 0.82 22.72
C VAL A 50 -7.26 0.03 24.02
N LYS A 51 -7.03 0.73 25.14
CA LYS A 51 -6.89 0.12 26.49
C LYS A 51 -8.21 0.07 27.28
N GLY A 52 -9.11 1.01 27.05
CA GLY A 52 -10.39 1.12 27.77
C GLY A 52 -11.48 0.22 27.20
N LYS A 53 -12.57 0.04 27.98
CA LYS A 53 -13.79 -0.61 27.49
C LYS A 53 -14.57 0.33 26.57
N TRP A 54 -15.06 -0.20 25.46
CA TRP A 54 -15.90 0.52 24.50
C TRP A 54 -17.33 0.02 24.57
N PRO A 55 -18.30 0.77 24.02
CA PRO A 55 -19.64 0.23 23.81
C PRO A 55 -19.54 -1.08 23.03
N ASP A 56 -20.08 -2.16 23.60
CA ASP A 56 -19.92 -3.53 23.07
C ASP A 56 -20.43 -3.63 21.61
N GLU A 57 -21.44 -2.81 21.27
CA GLU A 57 -21.96 -2.68 19.91
C GLU A 57 -20.94 -2.12 18.91
N VAL A 58 -20.18 -1.09 19.28
CA VAL A 58 -19.14 -0.49 18.43
C VAL A 58 -18.05 -1.51 18.12
N VAL A 59 -17.62 -2.26 19.15
CA VAL A 59 -16.60 -3.31 18.99
C VAL A 59 -17.11 -4.40 18.05
N ARG A 60 -18.34 -4.88 18.24
CA ARG A 60 -18.96 -5.91 17.41
C ARG A 60 -19.07 -5.49 15.94
N MET A 61 -19.51 -4.26 15.69
CA MET A 61 -19.65 -3.74 14.32
C MET A 61 -18.29 -3.52 13.65
N ALA A 62 -17.31 -3.00 14.38
CA ALA A 62 -15.96 -2.83 13.87
C ALA A 62 -15.28 -4.17 13.55
N GLU A 63 -15.50 -5.21 14.37
CA GLU A 63 -15.05 -6.57 14.09
C GLU A 63 -15.69 -7.16 12.83
N ALA A 64 -17.01 -7.01 12.69
CA ALA A 64 -17.73 -7.46 11.51
C ALA A 64 -17.24 -6.75 10.24
N HIS A 65 -17.10 -5.42 10.31
CA HIS A 65 -16.54 -4.61 9.24
C HIS A 65 -15.10 -5.04 8.90
N GLY A 66 -14.23 -5.21 9.90
CA GLY A 66 -12.85 -5.66 9.69
C GLY A 66 -12.73 -7.04 9.05
N LYS A 67 -13.63 -7.98 9.39
CA LYS A 67 -13.74 -9.28 8.72
C LYS A 67 -14.18 -9.14 7.26
N ALA A 68 -15.19 -8.31 7.00
CA ALA A 68 -15.69 -8.06 5.64
C ALA A 68 -14.62 -7.40 4.76
N CYS A 69 -13.94 -6.35 5.26
CA CYS A 69 -12.82 -5.71 4.58
C CYS A 69 -11.70 -6.70 4.28
N LYS A 70 -11.31 -7.57 5.23
CA LYS A 70 -10.26 -8.57 4.98
C LYS A 70 -10.61 -9.52 3.83
N VAL A 71 -11.88 -9.93 3.72
CA VAL A 71 -12.33 -10.80 2.62
C VAL A 71 -12.31 -10.06 1.29
N TYR A 72 -12.76 -8.80 1.28
CA TYR A 72 -12.78 -7.96 0.08
C TYR A 72 -11.37 -7.58 -0.38
N ASP A 73 -10.56 -7.05 0.54
CA ASP A 73 -9.18 -6.62 0.30
C ASP A 73 -8.33 -7.78 -0.20
N ASN A 74 -8.39 -8.96 0.43
CA ASN A 74 -7.57 -10.09 -0.02
C ASN A 74 -7.89 -10.53 -1.45
N LYS A 75 -9.17 -10.56 -1.84
CA LYS A 75 -9.56 -10.95 -3.20
C LYS A 75 -9.25 -9.87 -4.22
N ALA A 76 -9.52 -8.60 -3.90
CA ALA A 76 -9.27 -7.49 -4.79
C ALA A 76 -7.76 -7.27 -5.02
N TRP A 77 -6.95 -7.37 -3.96
CA TRP A 77 -5.49 -7.28 -4.07
C TRP A 77 -4.91 -8.45 -4.85
N GLU A 78 -5.37 -9.68 -4.66
CA GLU A 78 -4.86 -10.82 -5.44
C GLU A 78 -5.13 -10.65 -6.94
N VAL A 79 -6.31 -10.15 -7.32
CA VAL A 79 -6.64 -9.85 -8.72
C VAL A 79 -5.78 -8.70 -9.25
N TYR A 80 -5.61 -7.64 -8.46
CA TYR A 80 -4.76 -6.50 -8.82
C TYR A 80 -3.29 -6.91 -9.00
N ASP A 81 -2.73 -7.67 -8.07
CA ASP A 81 -1.33 -8.13 -8.10
C ASP A 81 -1.10 -9.00 -9.34
N LYS A 82 -2.02 -9.92 -9.64
CA LYS A 82 -1.98 -10.74 -10.88
C LYS A 82 -2.04 -9.90 -12.14
N ALA A 83 -2.88 -8.87 -12.16
CA ALA A 83 -2.97 -7.96 -13.30
C ALA A 83 -1.69 -7.12 -13.47
N CYS A 84 -1.10 -6.64 -12.37
CA CYS A 84 0.17 -5.94 -12.38
C CYS A 84 1.32 -6.83 -12.84
N GLU A 85 1.37 -8.08 -12.38
CA GLU A 85 2.37 -9.06 -12.82
C GLU A 85 2.25 -9.34 -14.31
N ALA A 86 1.03 -9.59 -14.80
CA ALA A 86 0.78 -9.79 -16.23
C ALA A 86 1.15 -8.56 -17.07
N TYR A 87 0.82 -7.36 -16.60
CA TYR A 87 1.19 -6.11 -17.28
C TYR A 87 2.72 -5.93 -17.33
N ASN A 88 3.41 -6.12 -16.20
CA ASN A 88 4.87 -6.00 -16.13
C ASN A 88 5.56 -7.03 -17.03
N GLN A 89 5.05 -8.27 -17.07
CA GLN A 89 5.57 -9.30 -17.97
C GLN A 89 5.35 -8.90 -19.44
N ALA A 90 4.16 -8.41 -19.80
CA ALA A 90 3.89 -7.94 -21.16
C ALA A 90 4.80 -6.76 -21.56
N MET A 91 5.05 -5.82 -20.65
CA MET A 91 6.01 -4.72 -20.88
C MET A 91 7.44 -5.23 -21.08
N ALA A 92 7.85 -6.25 -20.30
CA ALA A 92 9.18 -6.85 -20.42
C ALA A 92 9.33 -7.64 -21.73
N ASP A 93 8.35 -8.46 -22.09
CA ASP A 93 8.34 -9.28 -23.32
C ASP A 93 8.32 -8.42 -24.59
N ASN A 94 7.75 -7.22 -24.51
CA ASN A 94 7.61 -6.30 -25.64
C ASN A 94 8.57 -5.11 -25.56
N LYS A 95 9.57 -5.15 -24.67
CA LYS A 95 10.48 -4.04 -24.41
C LYS A 95 11.12 -3.49 -25.69
N ASP A 96 11.68 -4.34 -26.54
CA ASP A 96 12.37 -3.92 -27.77
C ASP A 96 11.42 -3.22 -28.76
N ALA A 97 10.18 -3.70 -28.88
CA ALA A 97 9.16 -3.09 -29.73
C ALA A 97 8.72 -1.72 -29.18
N ILE A 98 8.59 -1.59 -27.86
CA ILE A 98 8.26 -0.33 -27.19
C ILE A 98 9.41 0.67 -27.34
N GLU A 99 10.66 0.26 -27.15
CA GLU A 99 11.84 1.13 -27.32
C GLU A 99 11.98 1.60 -28.77
N LYS A 100 11.73 0.71 -29.74
CA LYS A 100 11.72 1.08 -31.16
C LYS A 100 10.64 2.12 -31.45
N LEU A 101 9.40 1.91 -31.00
CA LEU A 101 8.32 2.87 -31.19
C LEU A 101 8.64 4.22 -30.53
N HIS A 102 9.18 4.20 -29.31
CA HIS A 102 9.59 5.41 -28.61
C HIS A 102 10.68 6.19 -29.37
N ALA A 103 11.66 5.51 -29.99
CA ALA A 103 12.67 6.17 -30.82
C ALA A 103 12.07 6.83 -32.08
N GLU A 104 11.02 6.23 -32.66
CA GLU A 104 10.30 6.78 -33.81
C GLU A 104 9.43 7.99 -33.43
N GLU A 105 8.70 7.89 -32.32
CA GLU A 105 7.76 8.93 -31.87
C GLU A 105 8.42 10.06 -31.07
N CYS A 106 9.56 9.81 -30.42
CA CYS A 106 10.24 10.75 -29.55
C CYS A 106 11.77 10.85 -29.85
N PRO A 107 12.16 11.32 -31.05
CA PRO A 107 13.56 11.28 -31.51
C PRO A 107 14.53 12.15 -30.72
N ASN A 108 14.05 13.11 -29.92
CA ASN A 108 14.86 13.99 -29.07
C ASN A 108 14.66 13.69 -27.57
N CYS A 109 14.11 12.52 -27.23
CA CYS A 109 13.91 12.15 -25.84
C CYS A 109 15.25 12.00 -25.12
N THR A 110 15.37 12.65 -23.96
CA THR A 110 16.57 12.57 -23.13
C THR A 110 16.45 11.55 -22.00
N TRP A 111 15.43 10.70 -22.05
CA TRP A 111 15.21 9.63 -21.10
C TRP A 111 16.07 8.41 -21.44
N ASP A 112 16.82 7.89 -20.47
CA ASP A 112 17.70 6.71 -20.64
C ASP A 112 17.08 5.40 -20.11
N GLY A 113 15.77 5.39 -19.88
CA GLY A 113 15.07 4.28 -19.24
C GLY A 113 15.08 4.33 -17.71
N LYS A 114 15.80 5.27 -17.08
CA LYS A 114 15.83 5.46 -15.61
C LYS A 114 15.63 6.92 -15.19
N THR A 115 16.26 7.86 -15.89
CA THR A 115 16.26 9.29 -15.55
C THR A 115 16.11 10.14 -16.80
N LEU A 116 15.41 11.27 -16.69
CA LEU A 116 15.38 12.30 -17.73
C LEU A 116 16.62 13.19 -17.61
N HIS A 117 17.42 13.27 -18.66
CA HIS A 117 18.58 14.16 -18.71
C HIS A 117 18.16 15.51 -19.30
N PHE A 118 17.89 16.49 -18.46
CA PHE A 118 17.69 17.85 -18.95
C PHE A 118 19.07 18.43 -19.29
N TRP A 119 19.28 18.81 -20.55
CA TRP A 119 20.53 19.43 -21.00
C TRP A 119 20.94 20.56 -20.05
N GLN A 120 22.13 20.43 -19.43
CA GLN A 120 22.81 21.55 -18.79
C GLN A 120 23.40 22.43 -19.90
N ASN A 121 22.63 23.42 -20.37
CA ASN A 121 23.15 24.53 -21.16
C ASN A 121 22.48 25.83 -20.70
N LEU A 122 23.03 26.39 -19.62
CA LEU A 122 23.20 27.84 -19.42
C LEU A 122 24.59 28.07 -18.85
#